data_AF-A0A941T933-F1
#
_entry.id   AF-A0A941T933-F1
#
_cell.length_a   1.000
_cell.length_b   1.000
_cell.length_c   1.000
_cell.angle_alpha   90.00
_cell.angle_beta   90.00
_cell.angle_gamma   90.00
#
_symmetry.space_group_name_H-M   'P 1'
#
loop_
_entity.id
_entity.type
_entity.pdbx_description
1 polymer ?
#
loop_
_entity_poly.entity_id
_entity_poly.type
_entity_poly.pdbx_seq_one_letter_code
_entity_poly.pdbx_strand_id
1 'polypeptide(L)'
;MPAPVFKASPRLPTISIAPGLWAVLFMFTQTAAADVLVVTDSRHPVQAPAGVRIIELDQATRIEVELAAHLPADPQQAAALVRQRLHDGGEALQRRIGHAYQGVADAWGLGIAKIPAVVVDRRYVVYGEPDVPRAVARINAYRSTQP
;
A
#
# COMPACT_ATOMS: atom_id res chain seq x y z
N MET A 1 76.15 -4.86 -18.78
CA MET A 1 75.33 -4.07 -19.72
C MET A 1 73.96 -4.74 -19.85
N PRO A 2 72.83 -4.02 -19.93
CA PRO A 2 72.56 -2.62 -19.60
C PRO A 2 71.49 -2.46 -18.49
N ALA A 3 71.42 -1.26 -17.90
CA ALA A 3 70.25 -0.78 -17.16
C ALA A 3 69.14 -0.36 -18.15
N PRO A 4 67.91 -0.12 -17.67
CA PRO A 4 67.50 1.27 -17.70
C PRO A 4 66.75 1.77 -16.46
N VAL A 5 66.93 3.08 -16.32
CA VAL A 5 66.43 4.07 -15.36
C VAL A 5 64.99 4.45 -15.68
N PHE A 6 64.17 4.79 -14.68
CA PHE A 6 63.21 5.92 -14.69
C PHE A 6 62.52 6.01 -13.32
N LYS A 7 62.02 7.13 -12.79
CA LYS A 7 62.39 8.55 -12.64
C LYS A 7 61.31 9.12 -11.71
N ALA A 8 61.63 10.18 -10.97
CA ALA A 8 60.68 11.13 -10.37
C ALA A 8 59.81 10.65 -9.18
N SER A 9 60.22 11.10 -8.00
CA SER A 9 59.35 11.34 -6.84
C SER A 9 58.44 12.56 -7.09
N PRO A 10 57.13 12.49 -6.76
CA PRO A 10 56.36 13.67 -6.43
C PRO A 10 56.06 13.72 -4.92
N ARG A 11 56.26 14.92 -4.38
CA ARG A 11 55.98 15.32 -3.01
C ARG A 11 54.49 15.11 -2.70
N LEU A 12 54.19 14.47 -1.57
CA LEU A 12 52.83 14.43 -1.02
C LEU A 12 52.40 15.87 -0.70
N PRO A 13 51.28 16.38 -1.26
CA PRO A 13 50.70 17.61 -0.75
C PRO A 13 50.01 17.30 0.58
N THR A 14 50.40 18.02 1.62
CA THR A 14 49.64 18.11 2.87
C THR A 14 48.30 18.76 2.55
N ILE A 15 47.26 17.94 2.36
CA ILE A 15 45.90 18.42 2.17
C ILE A 15 45.40 18.90 3.53
N SER A 16 45.38 20.21 3.70
CA SER A 16 44.73 20.89 4.82
C SER A 16 43.22 20.72 4.67
N ILE A 17 42.61 19.88 5.50
CA ILE A 17 41.15 19.68 5.51
C ILE A 17 40.54 20.89 6.22
N ALA A 18 39.96 21.80 5.45
CA ALA A 18 39.14 22.88 5.98
C ALA A 18 37.88 22.28 6.67
N PRO A 19 37.49 22.76 7.88
CA PRO A 19 36.33 22.28 8.61
C PRO A 19 35.07 22.93 8.03
N GLY A 20 34.70 22.56 6.80
CA GLY A 20 33.58 23.17 6.09
C GLY A 20 32.51 22.19 5.61
N LEU A 21 32.60 20.91 5.99
CA LEU A 21 31.77 19.85 5.42
C LEU A 21 31.05 19.02 6.50
N TRP A 22 30.43 19.68 7.47
CA TRP A 22 29.62 19.04 8.53
C TRP A 22 28.29 19.77 8.82
N ALA A 23 27.75 20.46 7.83
CA ALA A 23 26.37 20.97 7.81
C ALA A 23 25.96 20.96 6.34
N VAL A 24 24.98 20.21 5.85
CA VAL A 24 23.61 20.07 6.32
C VAL A 24 23.09 18.71 5.83
N LEU A 25 23.24 17.66 6.64
CA LEU A 25 22.51 16.40 6.47
C LEU A 25 21.48 16.28 7.59
N PHE A 26 20.62 17.28 7.75
CA PHE A 26 19.50 17.21 8.68
C PHE A 26 18.36 18.05 8.12
N MET A 27 17.16 17.48 8.21
CA MET A 27 15.85 18.09 7.93
C MET A 27 15.25 17.86 6.55
N PHE A 28 15.04 16.60 6.20
CA PHE A 28 13.72 16.25 5.66
C PHE A 28 12.86 15.77 6.83
N THR A 29 12.26 16.70 7.58
CA THR A 29 11.10 16.36 8.39
C THR A 29 9.93 16.19 7.42
N GLN A 30 9.74 15.00 6.88
CA GLN A 30 8.48 14.67 6.23
C GLN A 30 7.40 14.64 7.32
N THR A 31 6.61 15.70 7.41
CA THR A 31 5.28 15.61 8.02
C THR A 31 4.44 14.72 7.12
N ALA A 32 4.54 13.40 7.31
CA ALA A 32 3.70 12.45 6.62
C ALA A 32 2.25 12.71 7.04
N ALA A 33 1.36 12.91 6.06
CA ALA A 33 -0.07 12.81 6.33
C ALA A 33 -0.34 11.41 6.91
N ALA A 34 -1.23 11.31 7.89
CA ALA A 34 -1.54 10.04 8.53
C ALA A 34 -1.95 9.00 7.46
N ASP A 35 -1.37 7.80 7.50
CA ASP A 35 -1.71 6.73 6.57
C ASP A 35 -3.09 6.19 6.96
N VAL A 36 -4.14 6.68 6.29
CA VAL A 36 -5.53 6.29 6.54
C VAL A 36 -5.95 5.23 5.53
N LEU A 37 -6.35 4.08 6.06
CA LEU A 37 -6.89 2.95 5.33
C LEU A 37 -8.28 2.61 5.89
N VAL A 38 -9.22 2.30 5.02
CA VAL A 38 -10.56 1.83 5.42
C VAL A 38 -10.75 0.40 4.95
N VAL A 39 -11.26 -0.46 5.82
CA VAL A 39 -11.67 -1.82 5.49
C VAL A 39 -13.18 -1.93 5.64
N THR A 40 -13.86 -2.31 4.57
CA THR A 40 -15.32 -2.41 4.53
C THR A 40 -15.80 -3.47 3.52
N ASP A 41 -17.08 -3.51 3.20
CA ASP A 41 -17.67 -4.24 2.07
C ASP A 41 -18.67 -3.34 1.31
N SER A 42 -19.25 -3.84 0.22
CA SER A 42 -20.27 -3.12 -0.56
C SER A 42 -21.58 -2.84 0.19
N ARG A 43 -21.87 -3.54 1.29
CA ARG A 43 -23.12 -3.41 2.07
C ARG A 43 -22.99 -2.38 3.20
N HIS A 44 -21.77 -2.02 3.56
CA HIS A 44 -21.46 -1.05 4.60
C HIS A 44 -20.70 0.15 3.99
N PRO A 45 -21.38 1.06 3.28
CA PRO A 45 -20.73 2.21 2.65
C PRO A 45 -20.10 3.14 3.70
N VAL A 46 -18.96 3.71 3.35
CA VAL A 46 -18.17 4.61 4.19
C VAL A 46 -18.01 5.97 3.52
N GLN A 47 -18.01 7.03 4.31
CA GLN A 47 -17.76 8.39 3.85
C GLN A 47 -16.28 8.70 4.03
N ALA A 48 -15.52 8.62 2.93
CA ALA A 48 -14.08 8.82 2.92
C ALA A 48 -13.70 10.02 2.02
N PRO A 49 -12.79 10.90 2.45
CA PRO A 49 -12.17 11.89 1.59
C PRO A 49 -11.45 11.26 0.39
N ALA A 50 -11.28 12.04 -0.67
CA ALA A 50 -10.48 11.61 -1.81
C ALA A 50 -9.04 11.27 -1.38
N GLY A 51 -8.48 10.21 -1.95
CA GLY A 51 -7.11 9.76 -1.66
C GLY A 51 -6.99 8.80 -0.47
N VAL A 52 -8.06 8.57 0.31
CA VAL A 52 -8.08 7.49 1.32
C VAL A 52 -8.15 6.13 0.62
N ARG A 53 -7.27 5.21 1.03
CA ARG A 53 -7.30 3.84 0.50
C ARG A 53 -8.48 3.09 1.12
N ILE A 54 -9.30 2.47 0.27
CA ILE A 54 -10.43 1.63 0.70
C ILE A 54 -10.19 0.20 0.25
N ILE A 55 -10.25 -0.73 1.18
CA ILE A 55 -10.28 -2.17 0.95
C ILE A 55 -11.72 -2.64 1.14
N GLU A 56 -12.32 -3.12 0.06
CA GLU A 56 -13.61 -3.79 0.10
C GLU A 56 -13.37 -5.31 0.10
N LEU A 57 -13.69 -5.97 1.21
CA LEU A 57 -13.41 -7.39 1.42
C LEU A 57 -14.21 -8.30 0.47
N ASP A 58 -15.34 -7.82 -0.03
CA ASP A 58 -16.21 -8.55 -0.95
C ASP A 58 -15.84 -8.33 -2.43
N GLN A 59 -14.82 -7.50 -2.76
CA GLN A 59 -14.40 -7.27 -4.15
C GLN A 59 -14.09 -8.57 -4.89
N ALA A 60 -13.35 -9.50 -4.25
CA ALA A 60 -12.97 -10.77 -4.87
C ALA A 60 -14.22 -11.59 -5.22
N THR A 61 -15.14 -11.74 -4.27
CA THR A 61 -16.41 -12.44 -4.48
C THR A 61 -17.25 -11.79 -5.58
N ARG A 62 -17.29 -10.46 -5.68
CA ARG A 62 -18.03 -9.79 -6.77
C ARG A 62 -17.43 -10.09 -8.13
N ILE A 63 -16.10 -10.13 -8.25
CA ILE A 63 -15.42 -10.52 -9.50
C ILE A 63 -15.73 -11.99 -9.84
N GLU A 64 -15.73 -12.88 -8.85
CA GLU A 64 -16.11 -14.29 -9.06
C GLU A 64 -17.56 -14.41 -9.55
N VAL A 65 -18.49 -13.66 -8.97
CA VAL A 65 -19.90 -13.61 -9.41
C VAL A 65 -20.03 -13.06 -10.83
N GLU A 66 -19.28 -12.01 -11.18
CA GLU A 66 -19.21 -11.45 -12.53
C GLU A 66 -18.73 -12.51 -13.53
N LEU A 67 -17.67 -13.23 -13.20
CA LEU A 67 -17.12 -14.32 -14.02
C LEU A 67 -18.04 -15.54 -14.10
N ALA A 68 -18.82 -15.81 -13.05
CA ALA A 68 -19.76 -16.92 -12.98
C ALA A 68 -21.16 -16.57 -13.52
N ALA A 69 -21.38 -15.34 -13.97
CA ALA A 69 -22.68 -14.93 -14.50
C ALA A 69 -23.06 -15.74 -15.75
N HIS A 70 -24.27 -16.27 -15.82
CA HIS A 70 -24.79 -16.98 -17.00
C HIS A 70 -23.92 -18.16 -17.47
N LEU A 71 -23.33 -18.92 -16.54
CA LEU A 71 -22.60 -20.14 -16.92
C LEU A 71 -23.58 -21.25 -17.39
N PRO A 72 -23.22 -22.01 -18.45
CA PRO A 72 -23.93 -23.22 -18.83
C PRO A 72 -23.93 -24.27 -17.71
N ALA A 73 -24.94 -25.14 -17.69
CA ALA A 73 -24.99 -26.27 -16.76
C ALA A 73 -23.91 -27.33 -17.05
N ASP A 74 -23.42 -27.40 -18.30
CA ASP A 74 -22.30 -28.26 -18.68
C ASP A 74 -20.97 -27.71 -18.13
N PRO A 75 -20.27 -28.43 -17.22
CA PRO A 75 -19.03 -27.97 -16.62
C PRO A 75 -17.90 -27.68 -17.62
N GLN A 76 -17.84 -28.43 -18.73
CA GLN A 76 -16.80 -28.22 -19.74
C GLN A 76 -17.00 -26.88 -20.47
N GLN A 77 -18.24 -26.59 -20.84
CA GLN A 77 -18.61 -25.32 -21.46
C GLN A 77 -18.47 -24.15 -20.48
N ALA A 78 -18.84 -24.33 -19.22
CA ALA A 78 -18.66 -23.32 -18.19
C ALA A 78 -17.17 -22.96 -17.99
N ALA A 79 -16.29 -23.96 -17.87
CA ALA A 79 -14.86 -23.75 -17.73
C ALA A 79 -14.23 -23.09 -18.98
N ALA A 80 -14.70 -23.42 -20.18
CA ALA A 80 -14.28 -22.75 -21.41
C ALA A 80 -14.68 -21.27 -21.39
N LEU A 81 -15.92 -20.97 -21.00
CA LEU A 81 -16.44 -19.60 -20.95
C LEU A 81 -15.75 -18.73 -19.89
N VAL A 82 -15.50 -19.27 -18.70
CA VAL A 82 -14.72 -18.54 -17.67
C VAL A 82 -13.31 -18.24 -18.15
N ARG A 83 -12.62 -19.21 -18.76
CA ARG A 83 -11.28 -18.98 -19.34
C ARG A 83 -11.30 -17.91 -20.42
N GLN A 84 -12.31 -17.94 -21.28
CA GLN A 84 -12.51 -16.90 -22.30
C GLN A 84 -12.70 -15.52 -21.64
N ARG A 85 -13.59 -15.38 -20.65
CA ARG A 85 -13.81 -14.10 -19.95
C ARG A 85 -12.56 -13.59 -19.24
N LEU A 86 -11.78 -14.48 -18.64
CA LEU A 86 -10.50 -14.13 -18.03
C LEU A 86 -9.50 -13.61 -19.07
N HIS A 87 -9.44 -14.24 -20.24
CA HIS A 87 -8.61 -13.80 -21.35
C HIS A 87 -9.07 -12.44 -21.90
N ASP A 88 -10.37 -12.28 -22.14
CA ASP A 88 -10.97 -11.07 -22.70
C ASP A 88 -10.83 -9.87 -21.74
N GLY A 89 -10.87 -10.11 -20.43
CA GLY A 89 -10.65 -9.07 -19.41
C GLY A 89 -9.18 -8.60 -19.29
N GLY A 90 -8.23 -9.39 -19.80
CA GLY A 90 -6.81 -9.05 -19.90
C GLY A 90 -6.16 -8.56 -18.60
N GLU A 91 -5.16 -7.67 -18.74
CA GLU A 91 -4.39 -7.14 -17.61
C GLU A 91 -5.24 -6.31 -16.62
N ALA A 92 -6.29 -5.65 -17.10
CA ALA A 92 -7.17 -4.86 -16.25
C ALA A 92 -7.89 -5.76 -15.23
N LEU A 93 -8.44 -6.88 -15.71
CA LEU A 93 -9.08 -7.87 -14.84
C LEU A 93 -8.06 -8.57 -13.93
N GLN A 94 -6.88 -8.94 -14.44
CA GLN A 94 -5.82 -9.53 -13.63
C GLN A 94 -5.38 -8.60 -12.48
N ARG A 95 -5.21 -7.30 -12.75
CA ARG A 95 -4.91 -6.31 -11.70
C ARG A 95 -6.05 -6.17 -10.70
N ARG A 96 -7.31 -6.15 -11.14
CA ARG A 96 -8.48 -6.11 -10.24
C ARG A 96 -8.49 -7.33 -9.31
N ILE A 97 -8.29 -8.53 -9.85
CA ILE A 97 -8.21 -9.78 -9.07
C ILE A 97 -7.07 -9.70 -8.05
N GLY A 98 -5.87 -9.32 -8.50
CA GLY A 98 -4.71 -9.18 -7.63
C GLY A 98 -4.93 -8.18 -6.50
N HIS A 99 -5.48 -6.99 -6.81
CA HIS A 99 -5.80 -5.99 -5.80
C HIS A 99 -6.87 -6.44 -4.81
N ALA A 100 -7.89 -7.16 -5.25
CA ALA A 100 -8.95 -7.66 -4.38
C ALA A 100 -8.41 -8.65 -3.33
N TYR A 101 -7.62 -9.65 -3.77
CA TYR A 101 -7.02 -10.62 -2.84
C TYR A 101 -5.92 -10.00 -1.97
N GLN A 102 -5.12 -9.07 -2.51
CA GLN A 102 -4.16 -8.32 -1.71
C GLN A 102 -4.87 -7.50 -0.62
N GLY A 103 -6.01 -6.90 -0.92
CA GLY A 103 -6.82 -6.18 0.08
C GLY A 103 -7.25 -7.08 1.24
N VAL A 104 -7.70 -8.30 0.94
CA VAL A 104 -8.06 -9.29 1.98
C VAL A 104 -6.84 -9.66 2.83
N ALA A 105 -5.69 -9.90 2.20
CA ALA A 105 -4.45 -10.21 2.91
C ALA A 105 -3.97 -9.05 3.79
N ASP A 106 -4.05 -7.81 3.29
CA ASP A 106 -3.69 -6.60 4.03
C ASP A 106 -4.59 -6.42 5.27
N ALA A 107 -5.90 -6.59 5.11
CA ALA A 107 -6.86 -6.51 6.22
C ALA A 107 -6.60 -7.59 7.29
N TRP A 108 -6.26 -8.81 6.87
CA TRP A 108 -5.87 -9.86 7.80
C TRP A 108 -4.55 -9.55 8.50
N GLY A 109 -3.53 -9.07 7.78
CA GLY A 109 -2.24 -8.67 8.38
C GLY A 109 -2.37 -7.55 9.41
N LEU A 110 -3.39 -6.70 9.29
CA LEU A 110 -3.75 -5.67 10.26
C LEU A 110 -4.60 -6.17 11.44
N GLY A 111 -5.02 -7.44 11.43
CA GLY A 111 -5.84 -8.02 12.49
C GLY A 111 -7.28 -7.50 12.51
N ILE A 112 -7.81 -7.05 11.36
CA ILE A 112 -9.17 -6.49 11.28
C ILE A 112 -10.20 -7.62 11.42
N ALA A 113 -10.97 -7.57 12.51
CA ALA A 113 -11.95 -8.60 12.85
C ALA A 113 -13.41 -8.18 12.56
N LYS A 114 -13.66 -6.88 12.37
CA LYS A 114 -14.99 -6.31 12.14
C LYS A 114 -14.92 -5.18 11.12
N ILE A 115 -16.01 -4.97 10.39
CA ILE A 115 -16.18 -3.89 9.43
C ILE A 115 -17.44 -3.07 9.74
N PRO A 116 -17.51 -1.78 9.31
CA PRO A 116 -16.42 -1.01 8.74
C PRO A 116 -15.33 -0.73 9.79
N ALA A 117 -14.08 -0.65 9.34
CA ALA A 117 -12.92 -0.34 10.19
C ALA A 117 -12.06 0.75 9.53
N VAL A 118 -11.78 1.81 10.28
CA VAL A 118 -10.84 2.86 9.88
C VAL A 118 -9.52 2.64 10.61
N VAL A 119 -8.46 2.43 9.85
CA VAL A 119 -7.10 2.20 10.32
C VAL A 119 -6.28 3.46 10.06
N VAL A 120 -5.57 3.94 11.08
CA VAL A 120 -4.67 5.10 10.96
C VAL A 120 -3.27 4.70 11.41
N ASP A 121 -2.28 5.02 10.57
CA ASP A 121 -0.86 4.72 10.76
C ASP A 121 -0.58 3.24 11.06
N ARG A 122 -1.43 2.35 10.55
CA ARG A 122 -1.40 0.88 10.77
C ARG A 122 -1.36 0.44 12.23
N ARG A 123 -1.70 1.34 13.17
CA ARG A 123 -1.60 1.12 14.62
C ARG A 123 -2.93 1.32 15.33
N TYR A 124 -3.72 2.28 14.88
CA TYR A 124 -4.99 2.63 15.50
C TYR A 124 -6.13 2.15 14.62
N VAL A 125 -7.13 1.50 15.22
CA VAL A 125 -8.31 1.01 14.51
C VAL A 125 -9.55 1.52 15.22
N VAL A 126 -10.47 2.10 14.46
CA VAL A 126 -11.82 2.45 14.91
C VAL A 126 -12.81 1.56 14.18
N TYR A 127 -13.55 0.76 14.94
CA TYR A 127 -14.58 -0.13 14.41
C TYR A 127 -15.97 0.52 14.42
N GLY A 128 -16.79 0.20 13.43
CA GLY A 128 -18.19 0.61 13.34
C GLY A 128 -18.41 2.08 13.02
N GLU A 129 -17.35 2.79 12.61
CA GLU A 129 -17.39 4.19 12.27
C GLU A 129 -17.33 4.37 10.74
N PRO A 130 -18.47 4.66 10.07
CA PRO A 130 -18.50 4.85 8.63
C PRO A 130 -18.01 6.24 8.19
N ASP A 131 -17.94 7.23 9.10
CA ASP A 131 -17.42 8.57 8.82
C ASP A 131 -15.91 8.61 9.13
N VAL A 132 -15.08 8.57 8.07
CA VAL A 132 -13.62 8.52 8.19
C VAL A 132 -13.05 9.76 8.91
N PRO A 133 -13.45 11.01 8.56
CA PRO A 133 -13.07 12.19 9.34
C PRO A 133 -13.38 12.06 10.83
N ARG A 134 -14.55 11.53 11.19
CA ARG A 134 -14.92 11.33 12.60
C ARG A 134 -14.04 10.28 13.30
N ALA A 135 -13.70 9.18 12.61
CA ALA A 135 -12.76 8.18 13.12
C ALA A 135 -11.36 8.76 13.37
N VAL A 136 -10.84 9.52 12.40
CA VAL A 136 -9.52 10.18 12.51
C VAL A 136 -9.51 11.19 13.65
N ALA A 137 -10.56 12.00 13.80
CA ALA A 137 -10.68 12.94 14.90
C ALA A 137 -10.65 12.25 16.26
N ARG A 138 -11.32 11.09 16.40
CA ARG A 138 -11.29 10.28 17.63
C ARG A 138 -9.88 9.78 17.96
N ILE A 139 -9.14 9.32 16.96
CA ILE A 139 -7.75 8.87 17.13
C ILE A 139 -6.84 10.04 17.52
N ASN A 140 -6.99 11.19 16.87
CA ASN A 140 -6.20 12.38 17.20
C ASN A 140 -6.47 12.85 18.63
N ALA A 141 -7.72 12.88 19.07
CA ALA A 141 -8.08 13.20 20.45
C ALA A 141 -7.45 12.22 21.45
N TYR A 142 -7.47 10.92 21.15
CA TYR A 142 -6.83 9.89 21.97
C TYR A 142 -5.31 10.13 22.11
N ARG A 143 -4.62 10.40 20.99
CA ARG A 143 -3.17 10.72 20.97
C ARG A 143 -2.84 11.94 21.81
N SER A 144 -3.66 12.99 21.77
CA SER A 144 -3.42 14.20 22.57
C SER A 144 -3.51 13.96 24.08
N THR A 145 -4.21 12.90 24.51
CA THR A 145 -4.32 12.52 25.94
C THR A 145 -3.27 11.51 26.39
N GLN A 146 -2.51 10.91 25.47
CA GLN A 146 -1.51 9.88 25.73
C GLN A 146 -0.26 10.15 24.87
N PRO A 147 0.74 10.88 25.41
CA PRO A 147 1.96 11.22 24.69
C PRO A 147 2.86 10.00 24.40
#